data_AF-A0A972W7D3-F1
#
_entry.id   AF-A0A972W7D3-F1
#
_cell.length_a   1.000
_cell.length_b   1.000
_cell.length_c   1.000
_cell.angle_alpha   90.00
_cell.angle_beta   90.00
_cell.angle_gamma   90.00
#
_symmetry.space_group_name_H-M   'P 1'
#
loop_
_entity.id
_entity.type
_entity.pdbx_description
1 polymer ?
#
loop_
_entity_poly.entity_id
_entity_poly.type
_entity_poly.pdbx_seq_one_letter_code
_entity_poly.pdbx_strand_id
1 'polypeptide(L)'
;TQTRGYSEEAVMDTILRRMHDYVHFIIPQFQHTDINFQRVPVVDTSDPIIARDIPTPDESLVVIRFKDPAQFNVDFPYLLQMLDRSWMSRRNSIVVPGGKMGLATELILTPILQNILKERNTLAK
;
A
#
# COMPACT_ATOMS: atom_id res chain seq x y z
N THR A 1 18.85 -12.59 2.66
CA THR A 1 19.66 -13.79 2.99
C THR A 1 21.17 -13.52 2.97
N GLN A 2 21.68 -12.56 2.20
CA GLN A 2 23.13 -12.26 2.15
C GLN A 2 23.76 -11.67 3.43
N THR A 3 22.99 -11.23 4.44
CA THR A 3 23.57 -10.45 5.57
C THR A 3 23.72 -11.21 6.89
N ARG A 4 23.23 -12.46 7.03
CA ARG A 4 23.25 -13.15 8.34
C ARG A 4 23.54 -14.67 8.34
N GLY A 5 23.73 -15.32 7.19
CA GLY A 5 24.17 -16.73 7.14
C GLY A 5 23.18 -17.76 7.73
N TYR A 6 21.88 -17.46 7.75
CA TYR A 6 20.86 -18.41 8.19
C TYR A 6 20.61 -19.49 7.12
N SER A 7 20.37 -20.73 7.56
CA SER A 7 19.86 -21.79 6.68
C SER A 7 18.45 -21.48 6.19
N GLU A 8 18.06 -22.07 5.06
CA GLU A 8 16.71 -21.96 4.51
C GLU A 8 15.64 -22.40 5.53
N GLU A 9 15.94 -23.45 6.29
CA GLU A 9 15.08 -23.97 7.37
C GLU A 9 14.86 -22.94 8.49
N ALA A 10 15.90 -22.24 8.92
CA ALA A 10 15.80 -21.21 9.95
C ALA A 10 14.99 -19.99 9.47
N VAL A 11 15.06 -19.67 8.18
CA VAL A 11 14.21 -18.64 7.57
C VAL A 11 12.75 -19.09 7.56
N MET A 12 12.47 -20.33 7.16
CA MET A 12 11.12 -20.90 7.14
C MET A 12 10.48 -20.90 8.54
N ASP A 13 11.20 -21.40 9.55
CA ASP A 13 10.72 -21.41 10.94
C ASP A 13 10.41 -20.00 11.44
N THR A 14 11.25 -19.03 11.10
CA THR A 14 11.02 -17.62 11.43
C THR A 14 9.75 -17.08 10.75
N ILE A 15 9.50 -17.42 9.48
CA ILE A 15 8.28 -17.01 8.77
C ILE A 15 7.06 -17.62 9.46
N LEU A 16 7.05 -18.94 9.68
CA LEU A 16 5.93 -19.65 10.31
C LEU A 16 5.61 -19.12 11.69
N ARG A 17 6.62 -18.86 12.52
CA ARG A 17 6.43 -18.27 13.86
C ARG A 17 5.78 -16.89 13.81
N ARG A 18 6.07 -16.08 12.79
CA ARG A 18 5.45 -14.75 12.60
C ARG A 18 4.04 -14.84 12.02
N MET A 19 3.70 -15.90 11.30
CA MET A 19 2.39 -16.04 10.65
C MET A 19 1.25 -16.04 11.65
N HIS A 20 1.42 -16.64 12.83
CA HIS A 20 0.42 -16.61 13.88
C HIS A 20 0.02 -15.18 14.24
N ASP A 21 0.99 -14.34 14.57
CA ASP A 21 0.74 -12.96 15.01
C ASP A 21 0.31 -12.06 13.84
N TYR A 22 0.85 -12.29 12.65
CA TYR A 22 0.42 -11.60 11.44
C TYR A 22 -1.08 -11.79 11.19
N VAL A 23 -1.57 -13.03 11.28
CA VAL A 23 -2.98 -13.34 11.04
C VAL A 23 -3.89 -12.80 12.15
N HIS A 24 -3.53 -12.98 13.42
CA HIS A 24 -4.41 -12.63 14.54
C HIS A 24 -4.39 -11.15 14.89
N PHE A 25 -3.30 -10.44 14.63
CA PHE A 25 -3.12 -9.06 15.10
C PHE A 25 -2.86 -8.05 13.99
N ILE A 26 -2.28 -8.43 12.84
CA ILE A 26 -1.97 -7.48 11.76
C ILE A 26 -3.10 -7.42 10.73
N ILE A 27 -3.56 -8.56 10.20
CA ILE A 27 -4.61 -8.60 9.16
C ILE A 27 -5.89 -7.86 9.56
N PRO A 28 -6.42 -7.98 10.80
CA PRO A 28 -7.63 -7.26 11.21
C PRO A 28 -7.49 -5.73 11.11
N GLN A 29 -6.29 -5.19 11.28
CA GLN A 29 -6.06 -3.74 11.21
C GLN A 29 -6.35 -3.16 9.82
N PHE A 30 -6.15 -3.92 8.74
CA PHE A 30 -6.44 -3.46 7.37
C PHE A 30 -7.94 -3.25 7.09
N GLN A 31 -8.82 -3.69 7.99
CA GLN A 31 -10.27 -3.41 7.94
C GLN A 31 -10.64 -2.07 8.59
N HIS A 32 -9.78 -1.57 9.47
CA HIS A 32 -9.99 -0.33 10.21
C HIS A 32 -9.39 0.89 9.51
N THR A 33 -8.51 0.68 8.53
CA THR A 33 -7.93 1.76 7.72
C THR A 33 -8.95 2.35 6.75
N ASP A 34 -8.90 3.68 6.59
CA ASP A 34 -9.73 4.40 5.61
C ASP A 34 -9.18 4.23 4.18
N ILE A 35 -7.87 4.14 4.04
CA ILE A 35 -7.18 3.96 2.77
C ILE A 35 -6.08 2.91 2.93
N ASN A 36 -6.07 1.90 2.05
CA ASN A 36 -5.04 0.87 2.00
C ASN A 36 -4.18 1.04 0.76
N PHE A 37 -2.86 1.05 0.94
CA PHE A 37 -1.86 1.01 -0.14
C PHE A 37 -1.21 -0.38 -0.11
N GLN A 38 -1.62 -1.25 -1.04
CA GLN A 38 -1.09 -2.60 -1.15
C GLN A 38 -0.10 -2.66 -2.31
N ARG A 39 1.17 -2.88 -2.00
CA ARG A 39 2.21 -3.12 -3.01
C ARG A 39 2.16 -4.57 -3.47
N VAL A 40 2.14 -4.78 -4.78
CA VAL A 40 2.04 -6.09 -5.43
C VAL A 40 3.17 -6.21 -6.46
N PRO A 41 4.18 -7.07 -6.23
CA PRO A 41 5.19 -7.37 -7.23
C PRO A 41 4.56 -7.97 -8.50
N VAL A 42 5.07 -7.58 -9.67
CA VAL A 42 4.70 -8.17 -10.98
C VAL A 42 5.82 -9.05 -11.55
N VAL A 43 6.82 -9.35 -10.73
CA VAL A 43 7.89 -10.32 -10.98
C VAL A 43 7.61 -11.63 -10.25
N ASP A 44 8.38 -12.67 -10.56
CA ASP A 44 8.22 -13.97 -9.92
C ASP A 44 8.60 -13.91 -8.43
N THR A 45 7.59 -14.06 -7.58
CA THR A 45 7.73 -14.19 -6.13
C THR A 45 7.12 -15.51 -5.63
N SER A 46 7.08 -16.55 -6.47
CA SER A 46 6.46 -17.84 -6.10
C SER A 46 7.17 -18.51 -4.93
N ASP A 47 8.50 -18.34 -4.84
CA ASP A 47 9.32 -18.81 -3.72
C ASP A 47 10.11 -17.63 -3.12
N PRO A 48 9.64 -17.07 -1.99
CA PRO A 48 10.31 -15.94 -1.33
C PRO A 48 11.60 -16.32 -0.60
N ILE A 49 11.94 -17.60 -0.47
CA ILE A 49 13.13 -18.08 0.26
C ILE A 49 14.37 -17.99 -0.63
N ILE A 50 14.22 -18.35 -1.90
CA ILE A 50 15.28 -18.28 -2.91
C ILE A 50 15.38 -16.91 -3.59
N ALA A 51 14.43 -16.02 -3.33
CA ALA A 51 14.41 -14.68 -3.91
C ALA A 51 15.72 -13.94 -3.58
N ARG A 52 16.47 -13.60 -4.63
CA ARG A 52 17.78 -12.96 -4.51
C ARG A 52 17.67 -11.49 -4.16
N ASP A 53 16.71 -10.82 -4.78
CA ASP A 53 16.52 -9.38 -4.71
C ASP A 53 15.08 -9.03 -4.34
N ILE A 54 14.92 -7.91 -3.64
CA ILE A 54 13.60 -7.36 -3.32
C ILE A 54 13.09 -6.67 -4.59
N PRO A 55 11.86 -6.97 -5.06
CA PRO A 55 11.30 -6.30 -6.22
C PRO A 55 11.41 -4.78 -6.08
N THR A 56 11.87 -4.11 -7.13
CA THR A 56 11.99 -2.65 -7.19
C THR A 56 10.61 -1.99 -7.36
N PRO A 57 10.47 -0.67 -7.13
CA PRO A 57 9.20 0.01 -7.36
C PRO A 57 8.65 -0.18 -8.78
N ASP A 58 9.51 -0.20 -9.79
CA ASP A 58 9.13 -0.38 -11.20
C ASP A 58 8.68 -1.81 -11.51
N GLU A 59 9.14 -2.79 -10.73
CA GLU A 59 8.72 -4.20 -10.76
C GLU A 59 7.47 -4.46 -9.90
N SER A 60 6.76 -3.41 -9.48
CA SER A 60 5.59 -3.53 -8.64
C SER A 60 4.46 -2.59 -9.06
N LEU A 61 3.25 -2.97 -8.69
CA LEU A 61 2.07 -2.15 -8.73
C LEU A 61 1.66 -1.80 -7.30
N VAL A 62 0.87 -0.75 -7.14
CA VAL A 62 0.25 -0.39 -5.87
C VAL A 62 -1.25 -0.29 -6.08
N VAL A 63 -1.99 -1.13 -5.36
CA VAL A 63 -3.45 -1.07 -5.29
C VAL A 63 -3.83 -0.14 -4.16
N ILE A 64 -4.48 0.97 -4.48
CA ILE A 64 -4.95 1.95 -3.51
C ILE A 64 -6.46 1.78 -3.38
N ARG A 65 -6.90 1.28 -2.24
CA ARG A 65 -8.32 1.05 -1.92
C ARG A 65 -8.80 2.08 -0.91
N PHE A 66 -9.90 2.73 -1.22
CA PHE A 66 -10.64 3.60 -0.31
C PHE A 66 -11.79 2.83 0.33
N LYS A 67 -11.96 2.96 1.65
CA LYS A 67 -13.09 2.38 2.39
C LYS A 67 -14.39 3.07 1.98
N ASP A 68 -14.38 4.40 2.01
CA ASP A 68 -15.45 5.25 1.49
C ASP A 68 -14.83 6.38 0.63
N PRO A 69 -14.90 6.29 -0.71
CA PRO A 69 -14.40 7.34 -1.59
C PRO A 69 -15.15 8.67 -1.46
N ALA A 70 -16.43 8.65 -1.04
CA ALA A 70 -17.25 9.84 -0.93
C ALA A 70 -16.83 10.70 0.28
N GLN A 71 -16.41 10.05 1.38
CA GLN A 71 -15.92 10.73 2.58
C GLN A 71 -14.78 11.73 2.28
N PHE A 72 -13.88 11.39 1.35
CA PHE A 72 -12.73 12.24 0.99
C PHE A 72 -12.92 13.02 -0.31
N ASN A 73 -14.11 12.95 -0.94
CA ASN A 73 -14.39 13.52 -2.26
C ASN A 73 -13.33 13.15 -3.30
N VAL A 74 -12.98 11.86 -3.38
CA VAL A 74 -11.90 11.38 -4.26
C VAL A 74 -12.29 11.55 -5.73
N ASP A 75 -11.52 12.35 -6.45
CA ASP A 75 -11.65 12.53 -7.89
C ASP A 75 -10.80 11.50 -8.64
N PHE A 76 -11.38 10.33 -8.93
CA PHE A 76 -10.71 9.29 -9.70
C PHE A 76 -10.33 9.72 -11.13
N PRO A 77 -11.19 10.41 -11.90
CA PRO A 77 -10.78 10.97 -13.19
C PRO A 77 -9.52 11.84 -13.12
N TYR A 78 -9.41 12.72 -12.13
CA TYR A 78 -8.20 13.52 -11.91
C TYR A 78 -6.99 12.64 -11.58
N LEU A 79 -7.13 11.69 -10.65
CA LEU A 79 -6.06 10.78 -10.30
C LEU A 79 -5.56 9.97 -11.51
N LEU A 80 -6.47 9.49 -12.37
CA LEU A 80 -6.12 8.74 -13.58
C LEU A 80 -5.36 9.60 -14.60
N GLN A 81 -5.68 10.89 -14.72
CA GLN A 81 -4.96 11.82 -15.60
C GLN A 81 -3.56 12.14 -15.07
N MET A 82 -3.42 12.33 -13.76
CA MET A 82 -2.14 12.69 -13.14
C MET A 82 -1.21 11.48 -12.99
N LEU A 83 -1.77 10.30 -12.73
CA LEU A 83 -1.03 9.07 -12.55
C LEU A 83 -1.04 8.28 -13.86
N ASP A 84 -0.12 8.63 -14.76
CA ASP A 84 0.02 7.95 -16.04
C ASP A 84 0.11 6.42 -15.88
N ARG A 85 -0.55 5.66 -16.77
CA ARG A 85 -0.70 4.19 -16.73
C ARG A 85 -1.35 3.64 -15.45
N SER A 86 -2.11 4.46 -14.72
CA SER A 86 -3.02 3.95 -13.69
C SER A 86 -4.36 3.55 -14.28
N TRP A 87 -5.09 2.67 -13.60
CA TRP A 87 -6.43 2.25 -14.00
C TRP A 87 -7.29 1.88 -12.79
N MET A 88 -8.61 1.85 -13.00
CA MET A 88 -9.56 1.42 -11.97
C MET A 88 -9.68 -0.10 -11.97
N SER A 89 -9.43 -0.74 -10.82
CA SER A 89 -9.68 -2.18 -10.64
C SER A 89 -11.08 -2.49 -10.11
N ARG A 90 -11.62 -1.59 -9.27
CA ARG A 90 -13.00 -1.58 -8.76
C ARG A 90 -13.46 -0.14 -8.60
N ARG A 91 -14.75 0.08 -8.30
CA ARG A 91 -15.32 1.43 -8.11
C ARG A 91 -14.62 2.27 -7.03
N ASN A 92 -14.04 1.62 -6.02
CA ASN A 92 -13.36 2.26 -4.90
C ASN A 92 -11.85 1.96 -4.85
N SER A 93 -11.27 1.46 -5.95
CA SER A 93 -9.84 1.14 -5.99
C SER A 93 -9.19 1.47 -7.33
N ILE A 94 -8.05 2.16 -7.22
CA ILE A 94 -7.17 2.50 -8.34
C ILE A 94 -5.87 1.69 -8.23
N VAL A 95 -5.33 1.24 -9.35
CA VAL A 95 -4.04 0.58 -9.45
C VAL A 95 -3.06 1.56 -10.08
N VAL A 96 -1.90 1.71 -9.47
CA VAL A 96 -0.87 2.69 -9.84
C VAL A 96 0.47 1.97 -10.03
N PRO A 97 1.29 2.34 -11.01
CA PRO A 97 2.67 1.86 -11.09
C PRO A 97 3.46 2.17 -9.82
N GLY A 98 4.26 1.22 -9.32
CA GLY A 98 4.94 1.37 -8.03
C GLY A 98 5.94 2.53 -7.98
N GLY A 99 6.61 2.85 -9.09
CA GLY A 99 7.44 4.05 -9.22
C GLY A 99 6.68 5.38 -9.00
N LYS A 100 5.35 5.39 -9.16
CA LYS A 100 4.48 6.56 -8.95
C LYS A 100 3.79 6.56 -7.57
N MET A 101 4.14 5.63 -6.68
CA MET A 101 3.53 5.54 -5.34
C MET A 101 3.66 6.86 -4.56
N GLY A 102 4.83 7.51 -4.59
CA GLY A 102 5.06 8.77 -3.87
C GLY A 102 4.13 9.89 -4.35
N LEU A 103 4.01 10.06 -5.67
CA LEU A 103 3.10 11.04 -6.27
C LEU A 103 1.63 10.72 -5.95
N ALA A 104 1.24 9.45 -6.00
CA ALA A 104 -0.12 9.04 -5.64
C ALA A 104 -0.45 9.36 -4.17
N THR A 105 0.49 9.08 -3.26
CA THR A 105 0.35 9.44 -1.84
C THR A 105 0.20 10.95 -1.66
N GLU A 106 0.99 11.75 -2.36
CA GLU A 106 0.91 13.21 -2.28
C GLU A 106 -0.46 13.72 -2.78
N LEU A 107 -0.90 13.28 -3.97
CA LEU A 107 -2.17 13.72 -4.55
C LEU A 107 -3.38 13.32 -3.70
N ILE A 108 -3.33 12.16 -3.02
CA ILE A 108 -4.42 11.64 -2.21
C ILE A 108 -4.41 12.24 -0.79
N LEU A 109 -3.27 12.21 -0.10
CA LEU A 109 -3.22 12.56 1.33
C LEU A 109 -3.10 14.06 1.58
N THR A 110 -2.47 14.83 0.69
CA THR A 110 -2.30 16.29 0.86
C THR A 110 -3.64 17.02 1.10
N PRO A 111 -4.67 16.86 0.25
CA PRO A 111 -5.96 17.54 0.48
C PRO A 111 -6.64 17.08 1.78
N ILE A 112 -6.52 15.80 2.14
CA ILE A 112 -7.07 15.24 3.37
C ILE A 112 -6.41 15.88 4.60
N LEU A 113 -5.08 15.95 4.61
CA LEU A 113 -4.32 16.58 5.70
C LEU A 113 -4.62 18.07 5.82
N GLN A 114 -4.75 18.78 4.70
CA GLN A 114 -5.15 20.19 4.69
C GLN A 114 -6.53 20.39 5.32
N ASN A 115 -7.49 19.50 5.06
CA ASN A 115 -8.83 19.57 5.65
C ASN A 115 -8.79 19.32 7.17
N ILE A 116 -8.06 18.30 7.62
CA ILE A 116 -7.87 18.01 9.05
C ILE A 116 -7.25 19.21 9.78
N LEU A 117 -6.23 19.84 9.18
CA LEU A 117 -5.58 21.02 9.76
C LEU A 117 -6.51 22.23 9.84
N LYS A 118 -7.35 22.44 8.82
CA LYS A 118 -8.37 23.51 8.81
C LYS A 118 -9.38 23.28 9.92
N GLU A 119 -9.95 22.07 10.01
CA GLU A 119 -10.94 21.69 11.03
C GLU A 119 -10.41 21.91 12.45
N ARG A 120 -9.18 21.45 12.72
CA ARG A 120 -8.50 21.67 14.00
C ARG A 120 -8.41 23.15 14.37
N ASN A 121 -8.05 24.01 13.42
CA ASN A 121 -7.87 25.45 13.67
C ASN A 121 -9.21 26.17 13.89
N THR A 122 -10.31 25.69 13.29
CA THR A 122 -11.66 26.19 13.58
C THR A 122 -12.15 25.78 14.96
N LEU A 123 -11.85 24.56 15.41
CA LEU A 123 -12.24 24.07 16.74
C LEU A 123 -11.44 24.73 17.89
N ALA A 124 -10.25 25.24 17.58
CA ALA A 124 -9.41 25.96 18.54
C ALA A 124 -9.80 27.45 18.69
N LYS A 125 -10.75 27.95 17.90
CA LYS A 125 -11.32 29.30 17.99
C LYS A 125 -12.66 29.26 18.70
#